data_AF-X0S3D0-F1
#
_entry.id   AF-X0S3D0-F1
#
_cell.length_a   1.000
_cell.length_b   1.000
_cell.length_c   1.000
_cell.angle_alpha   90.00
_cell.angle_beta   90.00
_cell.angle_gamma   90.00
#
_symmetry.space_group_name_H-M   'P 1'
#
loop_
_entity.id
_entity.type
_entity.pdbx_description
1 polymer ?
#
loop_
_entity_poly.entity_id
_entity_poly.type
_entity_poly.pdbx_seq_one_letter_code
_entity_poly.pdbx_strand_id
1 'polypeptide(L)'
;MADEINGENRVIPIGEIDSLKVTIKFGAGKLDLTSGQEDIFEGNFQYDKSILKPNIQYEMLGKTGVLTLSQSIKKDLNLPFPHKNIWNVKLPSGVPLQLYINTATYSG
;
A
#
# COMPACT_ATOMS: atom_id res chain seq x y z
N MET A 1 -10.06 -5.97 26.49
CA MET A 1 -9.03 -4.96 26.12
C MET A 1 -9.38 -4.51 24.72
N ALA A 2 -9.64 -3.22 24.48
CA ALA A 2 -9.91 -2.75 23.13
C ALA A 2 -8.64 -2.95 22.29
N ASP A 3 -8.76 -3.62 21.13
CA ASP A 3 -7.65 -3.70 20.19
C ASP A 3 -7.28 -2.26 19.78
N GLU A 4 -6.06 -1.83 20.11
CA GLU A 4 -5.56 -0.51 19.80
C GLU A 4 -5.44 -0.36 18.27
N ILE A 5 -6.15 0.61 17.70
CA ILE A 5 -6.09 0.88 16.27
C ILE A 5 -4.76 1.56 15.98
N ASN A 6 -3.90 0.87 15.24
CA ASN A 6 -2.65 1.45 14.76
C ASN A 6 -2.91 2.21 13.47
N GLY A 7 -2.43 3.45 13.40
CA GLY A 7 -2.49 4.31 12.22
C GLY A 7 -1.10 4.70 11.76
N GLU A 8 -0.85 4.64 10.45
CA GLU A 8 0.41 5.09 9.86
C GLU A 8 0.15 5.95 8.63
N ASN A 9 0.78 7.13 8.59
CA ASN A 9 0.81 8.01 7.43
C ASN A 9 2.17 7.92 6.75
N ARG A 10 2.16 7.81 5.43
CA ARG A 10 3.36 7.79 4.60
C ARG A 10 3.22 8.80 3.48
N VAL A 11 4.23 9.64 3.34
CA VAL A 11 4.36 10.62 2.27
C VAL A 11 5.71 10.36 1.62
N ILE A 12 5.72 10.07 0.32
CA ILE A 12 6.92 9.76 -0.44
C ILE A 12 6.97 10.71 -1.64
N PRO A 13 7.92 11.66 -1.67
CA PRO A 13 8.25 12.40 -2.89
C PRO A 13 8.81 11.43 -3.92
N ILE A 14 8.24 11.42 -5.12
CA ILE A 14 8.62 10.49 -6.19
C ILE A 14 9.84 11.01 -6.95
N GLY A 15 10.02 12.33 -6.98
CA GLY A 15 11.11 12.98 -7.71
C GLY A 15 10.85 13.01 -9.21
N GLU A 16 11.87 13.40 -9.98
CA GLU A 16 11.77 13.53 -11.44
C GLU A 16 11.88 12.16 -12.12
N ILE A 17 10.75 11.65 -12.60
CA ILE A 17 10.65 10.37 -13.32
C ILE A 17 9.78 10.53 -14.58
N ASP A 18 10.05 9.72 -15.60
CA ASP A 18 9.26 9.72 -16.85
C ASP A 18 8.02 8.81 -16.73
N SER A 19 8.05 7.83 -15.82
CA SER A 19 6.93 6.92 -15.55
C SER A 19 7.03 6.27 -14.17
N LEU A 20 5.87 5.89 -13.62
CA LEU A 20 5.78 5.24 -12.32
C LEU A 20 5.10 3.88 -12.42
N LYS A 21 5.81 2.83 -12.00
CA LYS A 21 5.26 1.49 -11.83
C LYS A 21 4.85 1.28 -10.38
N VAL A 22 3.56 1.06 -10.15
CA VAL A 22 2.98 0.80 -8.83
C VAL A 22 2.53 -0.65 -8.73
N THR A 23 3.02 -1.36 -7.72
CA THR A 23 2.56 -2.72 -7.38
C THR A 23 1.95 -2.73 -5.99
N ILE A 24 0.67 -3.08 -5.90
CA ILE A 24 -0.05 -3.25 -4.64
C ILE A 24 -0.33 -4.74 -4.46
N LYS A 25 0.23 -5.33 -3.40
CA LYS A 25 -0.06 -6.69 -2.94
C LYS A 25 -0.85 -6.59 -1.65
N PHE A 26 -2.15 -6.83 -1.73
CA PHE A 26 -3.10 -6.61 -0.65
C PHE A 26 -3.71 -7.92 -0.21
N GLY A 27 -3.53 -8.28 1.06
CA GLY A 27 -4.06 -9.51 1.62
C GLY A 27 -5.58 -9.49 1.69
N ALA A 28 -6.14 -8.73 2.63
CA ALA A 28 -7.59 -8.64 2.82
C ALA A 28 -7.96 -7.37 3.58
N GLY A 29 -9.17 -6.84 3.35
CA GLY A 29 -9.66 -5.61 3.98
C GLY A 29 -10.22 -4.65 2.94
N LYS A 30 -10.05 -3.35 3.17
CA LYS A 30 -10.49 -2.28 2.26
C LYS A 30 -9.29 -1.54 1.67
N LEU A 31 -9.25 -1.44 0.34
CA LEU A 31 -8.30 -0.62 -0.40
C LEU A 31 -9.08 0.49 -1.13
N ASP A 32 -8.86 1.74 -0.71
CA ASP A 32 -9.37 2.93 -1.37
C ASP A 32 -8.22 3.59 -2.13
N LEU A 33 -8.34 3.66 -3.46
CA LEU A 33 -7.31 4.22 -4.35
C LEU A 33 -7.84 5.48 -5.04
N THR A 34 -7.11 6.58 -4.93
CA THR A 34 -7.49 7.89 -5.49
C THR A 34 -6.27 8.58 -6.12
N SER A 35 -6.52 9.66 -6.85
CA SER A 35 -5.47 10.55 -7.35
C SER A 35 -5.04 11.54 -6.26
N GLY A 36 -3.75 11.90 -6.23
CA GLY A 36 -3.12 12.83 -5.29
C GLY A 36 -2.46 14.01 -5.99
N GLN A 37 -1.38 14.51 -5.39
CA GLN A 37 -0.57 15.61 -5.93
C GLN A 37 0.42 15.09 -6.99
N GLU A 38 0.93 15.94 -7.88
CA GLU A 38 1.70 15.51 -9.07
C GLU A 38 2.85 14.54 -8.78
N ASP A 39 3.70 14.85 -7.79
CA ASP A 39 4.94 14.11 -7.51
C ASP A 39 4.99 13.54 -6.09
N ILE A 40 3.82 13.33 -5.47
CA ILE A 40 3.73 12.87 -4.09
C ILE A 40 2.80 11.66 -4.03
N PHE A 41 3.35 10.56 -3.53
CA PHE A 41 2.54 9.45 -3.04
C PHE A 41 2.14 9.72 -1.59
N GLU A 42 0.87 9.52 -1.28
CA GLU A 42 0.34 9.56 0.09
C GLU A 42 -0.37 8.24 0.42
N GLY A 43 -0.08 7.68 1.59
CA GLY A 43 -0.75 6.50 2.12
C GLY A 43 -1.16 6.71 3.58
N ASN A 44 -2.44 6.49 3.88
CA ASN A 44 -2.97 6.41 5.23
C ASN A 44 -3.44 4.97 5.49
N PHE A 45 -2.82 4.32 6.47
CA PHE A 45 -3.03 2.92 6.77
C PHE A 45 -3.58 2.77 8.18
N GLN A 46 -4.64 1.99 8.32
CA GLN A 46 -5.25 1.67 9.61
C GLN A 46 -5.34 0.16 9.76
N TYR A 47 -4.76 -0.37 10.83
CA TYR A 47 -4.75 -1.81 11.10
C TYR A 47 -4.80 -2.10 12.61
N ASP A 48 -5.47 -3.19 13.00
CA ASP A 48 -5.63 -3.62 14.41
C ASP A 48 -4.59 -4.68 14.85
N LYS A 49 -3.91 -5.34 13.91
CA LYS A 49 -2.84 -6.30 14.16
C LYS A 49 -1.58 -5.91 13.41
N SER A 50 -0.41 -5.99 14.06
CA SER A 50 0.88 -5.66 13.44
C SER A 50 1.22 -6.52 12.22
N ILE A 51 0.68 -7.74 12.11
CA ILE A 51 0.82 -8.58 10.92
C ILE A 51 0.13 -7.99 9.69
N LEU A 52 -0.82 -7.07 9.89
CA LEU A 52 -1.51 -6.33 8.86
C LEU A 52 -0.80 -5.00 8.52
N LYS A 53 0.36 -4.72 9.11
CA LYS A 53 1.13 -3.54 8.74
C LYS A 53 1.63 -3.65 7.29
N PRO A 54 1.43 -2.63 6.44
CA PRO A 54 1.99 -2.61 5.09
C PRO A 54 3.52 -2.47 5.12
N ASN A 55 4.18 -3.14 4.18
CA ASN A 55 5.55 -2.85 3.78
C ASN A 55 5.53 -1.98 2.53
N ILE A 56 6.22 -0.84 2.56
CA ILE A 56 6.26 0.12 1.47
C ILE A 56 7.71 0.33 1.04
N GLN A 57 7.98 0.16 -0.24
CA GLN A 57 9.29 0.32 -0.85
C GLN A 57 9.17 1.21 -2.07
N TYR A 58 10.10 2.15 -2.18
CA TYR A 58 10.24 3.00 -3.34
C TYR A 58 11.69 3.01 -3.79
N GLU A 59 11.91 2.84 -5.09
CA GLU A 59 13.21 2.94 -5.72
C GLU A 59 13.10 3.56 -7.10
N MET A 60 14.19 4.16 -7.59
CA MET A 60 14.30 4.67 -8.96
C MET A 60 15.23 3.78 -9.77
N LEU A 61 14.73 3.29 -10.91
CA LEU A 61 15.51 2.53 -11.89
C LEU A 61 15.65 3.37 -13.15
N GLY A 62 16.76 4.12 -13.24
CA GLY A 62 16.93 5.15 -14.26
C GLY A 62 15.87 6.24 -14.08
N LYS A 63 15.04 6.46 -15.09
CA LYS A 63 13.90 7.42 -15.05
C LYS A 63 12.55 6.77 -14.76
N THR A 64 12.53 5.51 -14.31
CA THR A 64 11.30 4.82 -13.91
C THR A 64 11.26 4.70 -12.39
N GLY A 65 10.22 5.26 -11.77
CA GLY A 65 9.94 5.02 -10.36
C GLY A 65 9.29 3.65 -10.18
N VAL A 66 9.69 2.91 -9.14
CA VAL A 66 9.09 1.63 -8.78
C VAL A 66 8.61 1.71 -7.34
N LEU A 67 7.29 1.72 -7.16
CA LEU A 67 6.63 1.77 -5.85
C LEU A 67 5.94 0.44 -5.58
N THR A 68 6.31 -0.21 -4.49
CA THR A 68 5.67 -1.46 -4.04
C THR A 68 5.06 -1.27 -2.66
N LEU A 69 3.74 -1.48 -2.57
CA LEU A 69 3.02 -1.65 -1.30
C LEU A 69 2.69 -3.12 -1.16
N SER A 70 3.04 -3.73 -0.04
CA SER A 70 2.83 -5.17 0.15
C SER A 70 2.38 -5.53 1.56
N GLN A 71 1.45 -6.47 1.61
CA GLN A 71 1.02 -7.17 2.80
C GLN A 71 0.61 -8.57 2.39
N SER A 72 1.21 -9.57 3.01
CA SER A 72 0.84 -10.97 2.84
C SER A 72 0.26 -11.48 4.14
N ILE A 73 -0.91 -12.11 4.06
CA ILE A 73 -1.52 -12.78 5.21
C ILE A 73 -0.92 -14.19 5.30
N LYS A 74 -0.61 -14.67 6.51
CA LYS A 74 -0.12 -16.05 6.66
C LYS A 74 -1.28 -17.04 6.52
N LYS A 75 -1.05 -18.14 5.81
CA LYS A 75 -2.06 -19.19 5.55
C LYS A 75 -2.61 -19.81 6.85
N ASP A 76 -1.77 -19.91 7.89
CA ASP A 76 -2.12 -20.55 9.16
C ASP A 76 -2.88 -19.62 10.12
N LEU A 77 -3.03 -18.35 9.74
CA LEU A 77 -3.82 -17.43 10.52
C LEU A 77 -5.30 -17.70 10.24
N ASN A 78 -5.92 -18.43 11.17
CA ASN A 78 -7.36 -18.50 11.37
C ASN A 78 -7.86 -17.10 11.82
N LEU A 79 -7.62 -16.05 11.02
CA LEU A 79 -8.09 -14.69 11.28
C LEU A 79 -9.61 -14.73 11.21
N PRO A 80 -10.32 -14.61 12.35
CA PRO A 80 -11.75 -14.41 12.29
C PRO A 80 -11.95 -13.01 11.69
N PHE A 81 -12.36 -12.95 10.43
CA PHE A 81 -12.88 -11.71 9.88
C PHE A 81 -14.10 -11.31 10.72
N PRO A 82 -14.25 -10.03 11.10
CA PRO A 82 -13.59 -8.87 10.50
C PRO A 82 -12.49 -8.23 11.37
N HIS A 83 -11.26 -8.22 10.86
CA HIS A 83 -10.19 -7.33 11.35
C HIS A 83 -10.17 -6.02 10.58
N LYS A 84 -9.84 -4.92 11.26
CA LYS A 84 -9.72 -3.62 10.60
C LYS A 84 -8.40 -3.60 9.82
N ASN A 85 -8.49 -3.48 8.50
CA ASN A 85 -7.36 -3.21 7.61
C ASN A 85 -7.83 -2.31 6.46
N ILE A 86 -7.49 -1.03 6.52
CA ILE A 86 -7.93 -0.01 5.56
C ILE A 86 -6.70 0.72 5.02
N TRP A 87 -6.53 0.68 3.70
CA TRP A 87 -5.48 1.39 2.99
C TRP A 87 -6.12 2.49 2.16
N ASN A 88 -5.93 3.75 2.56
CA ASN A 88 -6.30 4.90 1.75
C ASN A 88 -5.05 5.40 1.05
N VAL A 89 -4.99 5.21 -0.27
CA VAL A 89 -3.81 5.51 -1.08
C VAL A 89 -4.15 6.58 -2.10
N LYS A 90 -3.32 7.62 -2.16
CA LYS A 90 -3.34 8.62 -3.24
C LYS A 90 -2.11 8.44 -4.11
N LEU A 91 -2.34 8.13 -5.38
CA LEU A 91 -1.29 7.98 -6.38
C LEU A 91 -0.97 9.34 -7.02
N PRO A 92 0.30 9.61 -7.35
CA PRO A 92 0.68 10.84 -8.02
C PRO A 92 -0.01 11.01 -9.38
N SER A 93 -0.36 12.23 -9.75
CA SER A 93 -1.17 12.53 -10.94
C SER A 93 -0.38 13.04 -12.15
N GLY A 94 0.91 13.37 -12.01
CA GLY A 94 1.71 14.07 -13.02
C GLY A 94 2.44 13.19 -14.03
N VAL A 95 2.47 11.87 -13.80
CA VAL A 95 3.29 10.93 -14.58
C VAL A 95 2.47 9.74 -15.08
N PRO A 96 2.79 9.18 -16.26
CA PRO A 96 2.19 7.93 -16.71
C PRO A 96 2.34 6.81 -15.68
N LEU A 97 1.23 6.16 -15.35
CA LEU A 97 1.14 5.11 -14.33
C LEU A 97 0.97 3.73 -14.96
N GLN A 98 1.78 2.78 -14.49
CA GLN A 98 1.51 1.36 -14.66
C GLN A 98 1.10 0.77 -13.30
N LEU A 99 -0.15 0.32 -13.18
CA LEU A 99 -0.71 -0.13 -11.91
C LEU A 99 -0.99 -1.64 -11.93
N TYR A 100 -0.41 -2.36 -10.96
CA TYR A 100 -0.67 -3.77 -10.70
C TYR A 100 -1.28 -3.94 -9.32
N ILE A 101 -2.45 -4.56 -9.24
CA ILE A 101 -3.11 -4.88 -7.97
C ILE A 101 -3.28 -6.39 -7.87
N ASN A 102 -2.67 -6.99 -6.85
CA ASN A 102 -2.83 -8.39 -6.49
C ASN A 102 -3.58 -8.43 -5.15
N THR A 103 -4.81 -8.92 -5.16
CA THR A 103 -5.62 -9.09 -3.94
C THR A 103 -5.53 -10.53 -3.44
N ALA A 104 -5.95 -10.76 -2.18
CA ALA A 104 -5.87 -12.08 -1.55
C ALA A 104 -4.44 -12.63 -1.50
N THR A 105 -3.44 -11.75 -1.38
CA THR A 105 -2.04 -12.18 -1.29
C THR A 105 -1.75 -12.84 0.05
N TYR A 106 -1.22 -14.06 -0.02
CA TYR A 106 -0.85 -14.84 1.16
C TYR A 106 0.60 -15.32 1.06
N SER A 107 1.20 -15.58 2.22
CA SER A 107 2.51 -16.23 2.36
C SER A 107 2.35 -17.48 3.19
N GLY A 108 2.73 -18.64 2.66
CA GLY A 108 2.65 -19.94 3.32
C GLY A 108 3.45 -20.98 2.56
#